data_AF-A0A0Q5WF31-F1
#
_entry.id   AF-A0A0Q5WF31-F1
#
_cell.length_a   1.000
_cell.length_b   1.000
_cell.length_c   1.000
_cell.angle_alpha   90.00
_cell.angle_beta   90.00
_cell.angle_gamma   90.00
#
_symmetry.space_group_name_H-M   'P 1'
#
loop_
_entity.id
_entity.type
_entity.pdbx_description
1 polymer ?
#
loop_
_entity_poly.entity_id
_entity_poly.type
_entity_poly.pdbx_seq_one_letter_code
_entity_poly.pdbx_strand_id
1 'polypeptide(L)'
;MVTALVLLVLAGKTTYGLLGDFSQAPVLELLDVLLLVFIVVELLFAVRTTVEKRELIAEPFLLVGILASIKEIVVLSVEAASKVGTDGFTDRIVEIAVLGVLVLLLGVTSLLLRRKEREPDEGENAPPDPERPAA
;
A
#
# COMPACT_ATOMS: atom_id res chain seq x y z
N MET A 1 -4.58 1.27 -20.27
CA MET A 1 -4.75 -0.07 -20.89
C MET A 1 -3.56 -0.46 -21.76
N VAL A 2 -3.16 0.37 -22.72
CA VAL A 2 -2.01 0.09 -23.61
C VAL A 2 -0.69 -0.06 -22.83
N THR A 3 -0.43 0.80 -21.84
CA THR A 3 0.75 0.69 -20.96
C THR A 3 0.76 -0.59 -20.12
N ALA A 4 -0.40 -0.99 -19.56
CA ALA A 4 -0.52 -2.26 -18.83
C ALA A 4 -0.30 -3.47 -19.75
N LEU A 5 -0.79 -3.41 -20.99
CA LEU A 5 -0.58 -4.44 -22.01
C LEU A 5 0.91 -4.55 -22.40
N VAL A 6 1.59 -3.40 -22.54
CA VAL A 6 3.02 -3.35 -22.86
C VAL A 6 3.85 -3.93 -21.72
N LEU A 7 3.56 -3.57 -20.46
CA LEU A 7 4.23 -4.16 -19.29
C LEU A 7 4.00 -5.67 -19.18
N LEU A 8 2.79 -6.14 -19.50
CA LEU A 8 2.47 -7.57 -19.49
C LEU A 8 3.25 -8.35 -20.57
N VAL A 9 3.37 -7.79 -21.78
CA VAL A 9 4.14 -8.40 -22.88
C VAL A 9 5.64 -8.41 -22.58
N LEU A 10 6.16 -7.35 -21.99
CA LEU A 10 7.55 -7.28 -21.52
C LEU A 10 7.81 -8.35 -20.45
N ALA A 11 6.96 -8.43 -19.42
CA ALA A 11 7.06 -9.45 -18.37
C ALA A 11 7.05 -10.88 -18.95
N GLY A 12 6.16 -11.15 -19.91
CA GLY A 12 6.07 -12.45 -20.57
C GLY A 12 7.33 -12.83 -21.37
N LYS A 13 7.91 -11.88 -22.13
CA LYS A 13 9.17 -12.11 -22.86
C LYS A 13 10.34 -12.34 -21.92
N THR A 14 10.45 -11.57 -20.85
CA THR A 14 11.48 -11.76 -19.83
C THR A 14 11.33 -13.16 -19.23
N THR A 15 10.12 -13.54 -18.77
CA THR A 15 9.84 -14.88 -18.22
C THR A 15 10.25 -16.03 -19.16
N TYR A 16 10.01 -15.90 -20.47
CA TYR A 16 10.35 -16.94 -21.45
C TYR A 16 11.87 -17.10 -21.66
N GLY A 17 12.64 -16.01 -21.56
CA GLY A 17 14.10 -16.06 -21.58
C GLY A 17 14.70 -16.70 -20.32
N LEU A 18 13.99 -16.62 -19.19
CA LEU A 18 14.45 -17.11 -17.88
C LEU A 18 14.18 -18.60 -17.65
N LEU A 19 13.23 -19.20 -18.35
CA LEU A 19 12.96 -20.64 -18.33
C LEU A 19 14.12 -21.50 -18.87
N GLY A 20 15.08 -20.88 -19.58
CA GLY A 20 16.29 -21.54 -20.08
C GLY A 20 17.45 -21.62 -19.09
N ASP A 21 17.48 -20.75 -18.07
CA ASP A 21 18.56 -20.66 -17.07
C ASP A 21 17.98 -20.21 -15.71
N PHE A 22 17.70 -21.17 -14.83
CA PHE A 22 17.20 -20.92 -13.47
C PHE A 22 18.31 -20.46 -12.52
N SER A 23 18.93 -19.31 -12.83
CA SER A 23 19.80 -18.61 -11.87
C SER A 23 18.99 -17.61 -11.03
N GLN A 24 19.56 -17.16 -9.89
CA GLN A 24 18.86 -16.31 -8.92
C GLN A 24 18.47 -14.93 -9.47
N ALA A 25 19.31 -14.32 -10.32
CA ALA A 25 19.08 -12.98 -10.87
C ALA A 25 17.78 -12.84 -11.71
N PRO A 26 17.48 -13.76 -12.66
CA PRO A 26 16.19 -13.88 -13.34
C PRO A 26 14.94 -13.74 -12.47
N VAL A 27 14.94 -14.45 -11.34
CA VAL A 27 13.77 -14.55 -10.46
C VAL A 27 13.54 -13.22 -9.73
N LEU A 28 14.61 -12.51 -9.38
CA LEU A 28 14.53 -11.18 -8.78
C LEU A 28 13.96 -10.15 -9.75
N GLU A 29 14.38 -10.20 -11.02
CA GLU A 29 13.88 -9.30 -12.06
C GLU A 29 12.38 -9.54 -12.31
N LEU A 30 11.96 -10.80 -12.34
CA LEU A 30 10.53 -11.14 -12.44
C LEU A 30 9.74 -10.66 -11.22
N LEU A 31 10.28 -10.85 -10.01
CA LEU A 31 9.65 -10.37 -8.78
C LEU A 31 9.48 -8.85 -8.80
N ASP A 32 10.50 -8.11 -9.21
CA ASP A 32 10.44 -6.65 -9.31
C ASP A 32 9.35 -6.18 -10.29
N VAL A 33 9.27 -6.79 -11.47
CA VAL A 33 8.23 -6.49 -12.47
C VAL A 33 6.83 -6.85 -11.96
N LEU A 34 6.65 -8.03 -11.36
CA LEU A 34 5.37 -8.45 -10.81
C LEU A 34 4.92 -7.54 -9.67
N LEU A 35 5.83 -7.16 -8.80
CA LEU A 35 5.55 -6.26 -7.69
C LEU A 35 5.30 -4.82 -8.19
N LEU A 36 5.98 -4.36 -9.25
CA LEU A 36 5.68 -3.08 -9.91
C LEU A 36 4.24 -3.08 -10.46
N VAL A 37 3.82 -4.14 -11.14
CA VAL A 37 2.44 -4.30 -11.61
C VAL A 37 1.47 -4.26 -10.44
N PHE A 38 1.81 -4.93 -9.33
CA PHE A 38 1.00 -4.92 -8.11
C PHE A 38 0.82 -3.50 -7.55
N ILE A 39 1.88 -2.66 -7.48
CA ILE A 39 1.73 -1.23 -7.13
C ILE A 39 0.72 -0.55 -8.03
N VAL A 40 0.89 -0.68 -9.35
CA VAL A 40 0.05 0.05 -10.31
C VAL A 40 -1.41 -0.36 -10.16
N VAL A 41 -1.69 -1.66 -10.04
CA VAL A 41 -3.04 -2.17 -9.80
C VAL A 41 -3.62 -1.60 -8.52
N GLU A 42 -2.83 -1.57 -7.44
CA GLU A 42 -3.32 -1.09 -6.16
C GLU A 42 -3.57 0.42 -6.13
N LEU A 43 -2.68 1.20 -6.75
CA LEU A 43 -2.87 2.64 -6.92
C LEU A 43 -4.13 2.91 -7.75
N LEU A 44 -4.36 2.16 -8.82
CA LEU A 44 -5.56 2.30 -9.64
C LEU A 44 -6.83 1.95 -8.84
N PHE A 45 -6.77 0.96 -7.95
CA PHE A 45 -7.86 0.66 -7.04
C PHE A 45 -8.13 1.82 -6.08
N ALA A 46 -7.10 2.37 -5.44
CA ALA A 46 -7.18 3.53 -4.56
C ALA A 46 -7.82 4.75 -5.24
N VAL A 47 -7.32 5.06 -6.44
CA VAL A 47 -7.79 6.17 -7.26
C VAL A 47 -9.25 5.95 -7.66
N ARG A 48 -9.61 4.74 -8.09
CA ARG A 48 -11.00 4.39 -8.43
C ARG A 48 -11.92 4.63 -7.23
N THR A 49 -11.56 4.14 -6.05
CA THR A 49 -12.35 4.31 -4.83
C THR A 49 -12.49 5.79 -4.42
N THR A 50 -11.43 6.58 -4.59
CA THR A 50 -11.44 8.03 -4.30
C THR A 50 -12.34 8.80 -5.28
N VAL A 51 -12.23 8.50 -6.58
CA VAL A 51 -13.04 9.12 -7.63
C VAL A 51 -14.52 8.77 -7.47
N GLU A 52 -14.84 7.53 -7.09
CA GLU A 52 -16.21 7.05 -6.89
C GLU A 52 -16.91 7.76 -5.72
N LYS A 53 -16.16 8.17 -4.69
CA LYS A 53 -16.72 8.84 -3.50
C LYS A 53 -16.61 10.37 -3.51
N ARG A 54 -15.90 10.99 -4.46
CA ARG A 54 -15.66 12.45 -4.60
C ARG A 54 -15.12 13.17 -3.35
N GLU A 55 -14.66 12.44 -2.34
CA GLU A 55 -13.98 12.95 -1.16
C GLU A 55 -12.70 12.13 -0.94
N LEU A 56 -11.62 12.82 -0.56
CA LEU A 56 -10.39 12.18 -0.08
C LEU A 56 -10.66 11.63 1.32
N ILE A 57 -11.37 10.51 1.41
CA ILE A 57 -11.45 9.73 2.63
C ILE A 57 -10.01 9.25 2.89
N ALA A 58 -9.41 9.73 3.96
CA ALA A 58 -8.01 9.42 4.25
C ALA A 58 -7.80 7.93 4.55
N GLU A 59 -8.85 7.21 4.94
CA GLU A 59 -8.84 5.79 5.24
C GLU A 59 -8.37 4.89 4.06
N PRO A 60 -8.99 4.91 2.86
CA PRO A 60 -8.50 4.16 1.70
C PRO A 60 -7.11 4.61 1.23
N PHE A 61 -6.77 5.89 1.35
CA PHE A 61 -5.44 6.38 0.98
C PHE A 61 -4.34 5.86 1.92
N LEU A 62 -4.59 5.87 3.23
CA LEU A 62 -3.70 5.31 4.25
C LEU A 62 -3.47 3.81 4.06
N LEU A 63 -4.52 3.04 3.75
CA LEU A 63 -4.42 1.61 3.46
C LEU A 63 -3.51 1.33 2.26
N VAL A 64 -3.62 2.15 1.21
CA VAL A 64 -2.79 2.02 0.01
C VAL A 64 -1.34 2.39 0.28
N GLY A 65 -1.09 3.43 1.10
CA GLY A 65 0.25 3.78 1.56
C GLY A 65 0.92 2.67 2.38
N ILE A 66 0.15 2.02 3.27
CA ILE A 66 0.61 0.85 4.04
C ILE A 66 0.98 -0.29 3.09
N LEU A 67 0.10 -0.61 2.13
CA LEU A 67 0.33 -1.73 1.21
C LEU A 67 1.52 -1.48 0.26
N ALA A 68 1.67 -0.25 -0.24
CA ALA A 68 2.83 0.15 -1.04
C ALA A 68 4.15 -0.03 -0.27
N SER A 69 4.17 0.37 1.00
CA SER A 69 5.33 0.20 1.88
C SER A 69 5.66 -1.28 2.12
N ILE A 70 4.64 -2.13 2.34
CA ILE A 70 4.81 -3.58 2.51
C ILE A 70 5.40 -4.22 1.24
N LYS A 71 4.91 -3.83 0.06
CA LYS A 71 5.43 -4.36 -1.21
C LYS A 71 6.93 -4.06 -1.35
N GLU A 72 7.37 -2.86 -1.01
CA GLU A 72 8.77 -2.47 -1.13
C GLU A 72 9.67 -3.20 -0.13
N ILE A 73 9.19 -3.45 1.09
CA ILE A 73 9.85 -4.32 2.07
C ILE A 73 10.09 -5.72 1.48
N VAL A 74 9.12 -6.29 0.77
CA VAL A 74 9.27 -7.62 0.15
C VAL A 74 10.35 -7.60 -0.94
N VAL A 75 10.32 -6.63 -1.87
CA VAL A 75 11.36 -6.49 -2.91
C VAL A 75 12.76 -6.40 -2.28
N LEU A 76 12.91 -5.46 -1.35
CA LEU A 76 14.21 -5.19 -0.71
C LEU A 76 14.70 -6.37 0.13
N SER A 77 13.80 -7.14 0.74
CA SER A 77 14.18 -8.32 1.52
C SER A 77 14.82 -9.40 0.65
N VAL A 78 14.28 -9.61 -0.56
CA VAL A 78 14.85 -10.58 -1.49
C VAL A 78 16.16 -10.05 -2.11
N GLU A 79 16.25 -8.75 -2.41
CA GLU A 79 17.51 -8.14 -2.84
C GLU A 79 18.58 -8.20 -1.73
N ALA A 80 18.21 -7.97 -0.47
CA ALA A 80 19.09 -8.07 0.69
C ALA A 80 19.62 -9.51 0.87
N ALA A 81 18.76 -10.52 0.69
CA ALA A 81 19.16 -11.92 0.73
C ALA A 81 20.24 -12.26 -0.31
N SER A 82 20.24 -11.57 -1.46
CA SER A 82 21.27 -11.73 -2.49
C SER A 82 22.62 -11.08 -2.14
N LYS A 83 22.63 -10.16 -1.17
CA LYS A 83 23.81 -9.38 -0.75
C LYS A 83 24.39 -9.82 0.60
N VAL A 84 23.91 -10.91 1.19
CA VAL A 84 24.40 -11.43 2.48
C VAL A 84 25.92 -11.65 2.42
N GLY A 85 26.65 -11.09 3.38
CA GLY A 85 28.11 -11.18 3.45
C GLY A 85 28.87 -10.13 2.64
N THR A 86 28.19 -9.16 2.04
CA THR A 86 28.79 -7.98 1.39
C THR A 86 28.49 -6.70 2.18
N ASP A 87 29.30 -5.66 1.99
CA ASP A 87 29.15 -4.37 2.69
C ASP A 87 27.77 -3.72 2.46
N GLY A 88 27.12 -4.00 1.33
CA GLY A 88 25.80 -3.46 0.97
C GLY A 88 24.61 -4.12 1.68
N PHE A 89 24.82 -5.15 2.50
CA PHE A 89 23.74 -5.80 3.25
C PHE A 89 23.15 -4.89 4.33
N THR A 90 24.02 -4.20 5.08
CA THR A 90 23.58 -3.30 6.18
C THR A 90 22.70 -2.17 5.66
N ASP A 91 23.05 -1.59 4.52
CA ASP A 91 22.28 -0.50 3.90
C ASP A 91 20.85 -0.96 3.56
N ARG A 92 20.70 -2.16 2.98
CA ARG A 92 19.39 -2.73 2.66
C ARG A 92 18.57 -3.05 3.90
N ILE A 93 19.20 -3.52 4.97
CA ILE A 93 18.52 -3.76 6.25
C ILE A 93 18.03 -2.45 6.87
N VAL A 94 18.81 -1.38 6.79
CA VAL A 94 18.39 -0.05 7.27
C VAL A 94 17.20 0.46 6.46
N GLU A 95 17.23 0.33 5.14
CA GLU A 95 16.12 0.74 4.27
C GLU A 95 14.82 0.00 4.61
N ILE A 96 14.90 -1.33 4.80
CA ILE A 96 13.77 -2.16 5.27
C ILE A 96 13.28 -1.71 6.65
N ALA A 97 14.18 -1.39 7.57
CA ALA A 97 13.82 -0.92 8.90
C ALA A 97 13.07 0.43 8.85
N VAL A 98 13.53 1.36 8.01
CA VAL A 98 12.86 2.66 7.79
C VAL A 98 11.45 2.46 7.23
N LEU A 99 11.29 1.58 6.24
CA LEU A 99 9.97 1.24 5.69
C LEU A 99 9.08 0.57 6.75
N GLY A 100 9.63 -0.30 7.59
CA GLY A 100 8.90 -0.90 8.70
C GLY A 100 8.38 0.16 9.68
N VAL A 101 9.18 1.16 10.02
CA VAL A 101 8.75 2.30 10.85
C VAL A 101 7.66 3.11 10.15
N LEU A 102 7.79 3.35 8.84
CA LEU A 102 6.76 4.05 8.05
C LEU A 102 5.42 3.31 8.10
N VAL A 103 5.43 1.98 7.92
CA VAL A 103 4.21 1.15 8.02
C VAL A 103 3.54 1.30 9.38
N LEU A 104 4.32 1.25 10.46
CA LEU A 104 3.78 1.43 11.82
C LEU A 104 3.18 2.82 12.00
N LEU A 105 3.84 3.87 11.49
CA LEU A 105 3.37 5.25 11.60
C LEU A 105 2.06 5.47 10.83
N LEU A 106 1.96 4.91 9.62
CA LEU A 106 0.74 4.93 8.83
C LEU A 106 -0.38 4.12 9.51
N GLY A 107 -0.05 2.97 10.10
CA GLY A 107 -0.99 2.15 10.87
C GLY A 107 -1.54 2.87 12.10
N VAL A 108 -0.67 3.54 12.87
CA VAL A 108 -1.09 4.38 14.01
C VAL A 108 -1.97 5.52 13.54
N THR A 109 -1.60 6.20 12.45
CA THR A 109 -2.39 7.28 11.86
C THR A 109 -3.79 6.79 11.46
N SER A 110 -3.87 5.61 10.82
CA SER A 110 -5.14 4.96 10.46
C SER A 110 -5.99 4.63 11.68
N LEU A 111 -5.39 4.11 12.76
CA LEU A 111 -6.09 3.83 14.01
C LEU A 111 -6.63 5.10 14.68
N LEU A 112 -5.86 6.19 14.69
CA LEU A 112 -6.30 7.46 15.26
C LEU A 112 -7.46 8.06 14.47
N LEU A 113 -7.42 7.97 13.13
CA LEU A 113 -8.50 8.45 12.27
C LEU A 113 -9.80 7.68 12.50
N ARG A 114 -9.71 6.35 12.59
CA ARG A 114 -10.85 5.46 12.92
C ARG A 114 -11.43 5.70 14.31
N ARG A 115 -10.62 6.17 15.26
CA ARG A 115 -11.12 6.54 16.60
C ARG A 115 -11.90 7.85 16.56
N LYS A 116 -11.43 8.86 15.82
CA LYS A 116 -12.09 10.16 15.72
C LYS A 116 -13.44 10.09 14.99
N GLU A 117 -13.56 9.23 13.98
CA GLU A 117 -14.86 9.00 13.30
C GLU A 117 -15.87 8.21 14.16
N ARG A 118 -15.43 7.67 15.30
CA ARG A 118 -16.24 6.90 16.25
C ARG A 118 -16.70 7.67 17.48
N GLU A 119 -16.31 8.94 17.64
CA GLU A 119 -16.99 9.86 18.56
C GLU A 119 -18.14 10.50 17.77
N PRO A 120 -19.38 9.98 17.91
CA PRO A 120 -20.53 10.62 17.30
C PRO A 120 -20.69 11.99 17.98
N ASP A 121 -20.91 13.00 17.15
CA ASP A 121 -21.31 14.33 17.52
C ASP A 121 -22.34 14.26 18.67
N GLU A 122 -21.93 14.67 19.87
CA GLU A 122 -22.78 14.90 21.03
C GLU A 122 -23.70 16.10 20.73
N GLY A 123 -24.64 15.92 19.81
CA GLY A 123 -25.76 16.82 19.53
C GLY A 123 -27.09 16.34 20.12
N GLU A 124 -27.12 15.12 20.69
CA GLU A 124 -28.29 14.53 21.37
C GLU A 124 -28.41 15.00 22.83
N ASN A 125 -28.16 16.28 23.08
CA ASN A 125 -28.43 16.95 24.36
C ASN A 125 -29.14 18.29 24.15
N ALA A 126 -30.04 18.38 23.16
CA ALA A 126 -31.12 19.36 23.24
C ALA A 126 -32.20 18.77 24.16
N PRO A 127 -32.47 19.37 25.34
CA PRO A 127 -33.56 18.92 26.20
C PRO A 127 -34.88 18.93 25.40
N PRO A 128 -35.75 17.93 25.57
CA PRO A 128 -37.06 17.94 24.93
C PRO A 128 -37.82 19.19 25.39
N ASP A 129 -38.32 19.97 24.43
CA ASP A 129 -39.19 21.12 24.70
C ASP A 129 -40.41 20.63 25.51
N PRO A 130 -40.55 21.03 26.78
CA PRO A 130 -41.64 20.55 27.59
C PRO A 130 -42.90 21.29 27.14
N GLU A 131 -43.80 20.55 26.51
CA GLU A 131 -45.25 20.77 26.54
C GLU A 131 -45.75 22.20 26.25
N ARG A 132 -46.26 22.41 25.04
CA ARG A 132 -47.41 23.33 24.84
C ARG A 132 -48.64 22.61 24.31
N PRO A 133 -49.40 21.92 25.17
CA PRO A 133 -50.84 21.81 25.00
C PRO A 133 -51.51 23.01 25.67
N ALA A 134 -52.04 23.95 24.88
CA ALA A 134 -53.08 24.85 25.36
C ALA A 134 -53.88 25.44 24.19
N ALA A 135 -55.15 25.03 24.16
CA ALA A 135 -56.33 25.62 23.52
C ALA A 135 -56.47 25.54 21.99
#